data_AF-A0A9D4Z220-F1
#
_entry.id   AF-A0A9D4Z220-F1
#
_cell.length_a   1.000
_cell.length_b   1.000
_cell.length_c   1.000
_cell.angle_alpha   90.00
_cell.angle_beta   90.00
_cell.angle_gamma   90.00
#
_symmetry.space_group_name_H-M   'P 1'
#
loop_
_entity.id
_entity.type
_entity.pdbx_description
1 polymer ?
#
loop_
_entity_poly.entity_id
_entity_poly.type
_entity_poly.pdbx_seq_one_letter_code
_entity_poly.pdbx_strand_id
1 'polypeptide(L)'
;MITATAHTLPAALCLAANRNSRPRRPFAKQQPAPWRRRGSGWAAVGARIGDEVEPVPPAQLSKLDSPEALQAEADWLAAMITCWLDEEWAAAELLQVHAKLGSATGHAYRRLRQKEAGMDMGDLVLGLANELMPFDYTPTFTCAFSISNKAVELLMMRQGLDVCCTSESDRTAIQRYETQLAAKDQVK
;
A
#
# COMPACT_ATOMS: atom_id res chain seq x y z
N MET A 1 -42.51 -34.18 3.82
CA MET A 1 -43.03 -34.37 5.19
C MET A 1 -41.88 -34.89 6.04
N ILE A 2 -41.33 -34.02 6.88
CA ILE A 2 -40.17 -34.27 7.74
C ILE A 2 -40.72 -34.37 9.17
N THR A 3 -40.57 -35.52 9.81
CA THR A 3 -40.98 -35.73 11.21
C THR A 3 -39.76 -35.66 12.11
N ALA A 4 -39.71 -34.61 12.93
CA ALA A 4 -38.74 -34.40 14.00
C ALA A 4 -39.20 -35.14 15.26
N THR A 5 -38.32 -35.95 15.86
CA THR A 5 -38.55 -36.57 17.17
C THR A 5 -37.56 -36.02 18.19
N ALA A 6 -38.11 -35.21 19.10
CA ALA A 6 -37.42 -34.66 20.26
C ALA A 6 -37.03 -35.77 21.24
N HIS A 7 -35.82 -35.72 21.77
CA HIS A 7 -35.39 -36.53 22.91
C HIS A 7 -35.21 -35.63 24.13
N THR A 8 -35.98 -35.95 25.16
CA THR A 8 -36.05 -35.30 26.46
C THR A 8 -35.03 -35.92 27.41
N LEU A 9 -34.23 -35.09 28.08
CA LEU A 9 -33.28 -35.49 29.12
C LEU A 9 -34.00 -35.77 30.46
N PRO A 10 -33.59 -36.78 31.25
CA PRO A 10 -34.02 -36.89 32.64
C PRO A 10 -33.10 -36.12 33.59
N ALA A 11 -33.74 -35.53 34.61
CA ALA A 11 -33.12 -34.78 35.68
C ALA A 11 -32.86 -35.63 36.93
N ALA A 12 -31.99 -35.07 37.78
CA ALA A 12 -31.77 -35.33 39.21
C ALA A 12 -30.70 -36.37 39.59
N LEU A 13 -29.61 -35.87 40.18
CA LEU A 13 -29.38 -36.05 41.62
C LEU A 13 -28.40 -34.99 42.16
N CYS A 14 -28.91 -34.20 43.11
CA CYS A 14 -28.18 -33.23 43.89
C CYS A 14 -27.17 -33.90 44.82
N LEU A 15 -25.93 -33.39 44.85
CA LEU A 15 -25.15 -33.35 46.09
C LEU A 15 -24.41 -32.00 46.16
N ALA A 16 -24.83 -31.20 47.14
CA ALA A 16 -24.23 -29.92 47.45
C ALA A 16 -22.85 -30.11 48.09
N ALA A 17 -21.83 -29.44 47.57
CA ALA A 17 -20.57 -29.21 48.26
C ALA A 17 -20.13 -27.77 48.06
N ASN A 18 -20.51 -26.95 49.04
CA ASN A 18 -20.06 -25.58 49.26
C ASN A 18 -18.53 -25.55 49.46
N ARG A 19 -17.79 -24.96 48.51
CA ARG A 19 -16.36 -24.61 48.67
C ARG A 19 -16.16 -23.11 48.50
N ASN A 20 -16.92 -22.32 49.25
CA ASN A 20 -16.58 -20.92 49.52
C ASN A 20 -15.55 -20.87 50.66
N SER A 21 -14.28 -21.09 50.34
CA SER A 21 -13.17 -20.86 51.27
C SER A 21 -11.88 -20.57 50.52
N ARG A 22 -11.82 -19.42 49.85
CA ARG A 22 -10.54 -18.77 49.54
C ARG A 22 -10.17 -17.87 50.73
N PRO A 23 -8.97 -17.98 51.30
CA PRO A 23 -8.57 -17.13 52.42
C PRO A 23 -8.48 -15.67 51.96
N ARG A 24 -9.15 -14.78 52.70
CA ARG A 24 -9.03 -13.33 52.52
C ARG A 24 -7.62 -12.92 52.95
N ARG A 25 -6.79 -12.51 51.99
CA ARG A 25 -5.51 -11.85 52.30
C ARG A 25 -5.80 -10.51 52.98
N PRO A 26 -5.03 -10.12 54.01
CA PRO A 26 -5.19 -8.81 54.63
C PRO A 26 -4.88 -7.71 53.60
N PHE A 27 -5.66 -6.64 53.66
CA PHE A 27 -5.54 -5.47 52.80
C PHE A 27 -4.26 -4.69 53.20
N ALA A 28 -3.12 -5.12 52.68
CA ALA A 28 -1.88 -4.36 52.80
C ALA A 28 -1.98 -3.14 51.88
N LYS A 29 -1.87 -1.93 52.46
CA LYS A 29 -1.76 -0.67 51.73
C LYS A 29 -0.55 -0.76 50.78
N GLN A 30 -0.80 -0.96 49.50
CA GLN A 30 0.25 -0.92 48.49
C GLN A 30 0.73 0.54 48.36
N GLN A 31 1.95 0.78 48.82
CA GLN A 31 2.67 2.01 48.49
C GLN A 31 3.00 1.98 46.99
N PRO A 32 2.86 3.11 46.26
CA PRO A 32 3.20 3.13 44.84
C PRO A 32 4.71 2.89 44.67
N ALA A 33 5.05 1.84 43.92
CA ALA A 33 6.42 1.57 43.54
C ALA A 33 6.97 2.71 42.66
N PRO A 34 8.21 3.17 42.86
CA PRO A 34 8.84 4.10 41.94
C PRO A 34 9.12 3.39 40.63
N TRP A 35 8.48 3.84 39.56
CA TRP A 35 8.70 3.39 38.19
C TRP A 35 10.18 3.60 37.83
N ARG A 36 11.01 2.57 38.01
CA ARG A 36 12.32 2.52 37.35
C ARG A 36 12.04 2.45 35.85
N ARG A 37 12.37 3.54 35.16
CA ARG A 37 12.44 3.62 33.69
C ARG A 37 13.43 2.55 33.22
N ARG A 38 12.91 1.36 32.90
CA ARG A 38 13.68 0.31 32.23
C ARG A 38 13.91 0.83 30.82
N GLY A 39 15.12 1.32 30.56
CA GLY A 39 15.55 1.76 29.24
C GLY A 39 15.22 0.64 28.25
N SER A 40 14.39 0.97 27.26
CA SER A 40 14.14 0.10 26.14
C SER A 40 15.45 0.00 25.37
N GLY A 41 16.07 -1.19 25.43
CA GLY A 41 17.19 -1.56 24.58
C GLY A 41 16.73 -1.72 23.14
N TRP A 42 16.28 -0.62 22.53
CA TRP A 42 16.51 -0.45 21.11
C TRP A 42 18.00 -0.12 21.04
N ALA A 43 18.79 -1.01 20.46
CA ALA A 43 20.09 -0.62 19.95
C ALA A 43 19.81 0.44 18.88
N ALA A 44 19.67 1.69 19.33
CA ALA A 44 19.79 2.85 18.49
C ALA A 44 21.18 2.75 17.89
N VAL A 45 21.25 2.39 16.60
CA VAL A 45 22.31 2.93 15.75
C VAL A 45 22.06 4.43 15.77
N GLY A 46 22.59 5.07 16.80
CA GLY A 46 22.37 6.47 17.08
C GLY A 46 23.12 7.27 16.03
N ALA A 47 22.39 7.85 15.09
CA ALA A 47 22.82 9.11 14.50
C ALA A 47 23.06 10.05 15.69
N ARG A 48 24.33 10.42 15.91
CA ARG A 48 24.68 11.32 16.99
C ARG A 48 24.05 12.67 16.66
N ILE A 49 23.48 13.34 17.66
CA ILE A 49 23.10 14.75 17.53
C ILE A 49 24.40 15.51 17.19
N GLY A 50 24.58 15.83 15.91
CA GLY A 50 25.84 16.35 15.36
C GLY A 50 26.32 15.71 14.05
N ASP A 51 25.74 14.59 13.59
CA ASP A 51 25.92 14.18 12.19
C ASP A 51 25.16 15.18 11.31
N GLU A 52 25.88 16.00 10.56
CA GLU A 52 25.33 16.83 9.50
C GLU A 52 24.81 15.87 8.43
N VAL A 53 23.51 15.55 8.52
CA VAL A 53 22.82 14.76 7.50
C VAL A 53 22.75 15.64 6.26
N GLU A 54 23.66 15.39 5.32
CA GLU A 54 23.60 16.01 4.00
C GLU A 54 22.20 15.74 3.43
N PRO A 55 21.45 16.79 3.03
CA PRO A 55 20.11 16.63 2.51
C PRO A 55 20.17 15.77 1.24
N VAL A 56 19.40 14.69 1.22
CA VAL A 56 19.28 13.85 0.02
C VAL A 56 18.71 14.71 -1.10
N PRO A 57 19.41 14.84 -2.25
CA PRO A 57 18.90 15.64 -3.35
C PRO A 57 17.58 15.07 -3.87
N PRO A 58 16.65 15.93 -4.31
CA PRO A 58 15.38 15.48 -4.87
C PRO A 58 15.60 14.55 -6.07
N ALA A 59 14.83 13.47 -6.14
CA ALA A 59 14.84 12.60 -7.30
C ALA A 59 14.14 13.32 -8.46
N GLN A 60 14.83 13.50 -9.58
CA GLN A 60 14.27 14.20 -10.73
C GLN A 60 13.93 13.23 -11.86
N LEU A 61 12.86 13.53 -12.60
CA LEU A 61 12.57 12.84 -13.84
C LEU A 61 13.62 13.16 -14.90
N SER A 62 14.11 12.10 -15.58
CA SER A 62 14.92 12.24 -16.78
C SER A 62 14.20 13.06 -17.86
N LYS A 63 14.98 13.84 -18.60
CA LYS A 63 14.48 14.59 -19.76
C LYS A 63 14.10 13.59 -20.85
N LEU A 64 12.99 13.89 -21.54
CA LEU A 64 12.60 13.18 -22.75
C LEU A 64 12.89 14.09 -23.94
N ASP A 65 13.37 13.48 -25.02
CA ASP A 65 13.87 14.22 -26.18
C ASP A 65 12.77 14.55 -27.19
N SER A 66 11.58 13.93 -27.10
CA SER A 66 10.50 14.17 -28.04
C SER A 66 9.08 13.97 -27.46
N PRO A 67 8.05 14.57 -28.09
CA PRO A 67 6.65 14.32 -27.74
C PRO A 67 6.23 12.85 -27.88
N GLU A 68 6.80 12.13 -28.84
CA GLU A 68 6.53 10.69 -29.05
C GLU A 68 7.10 9.86 -27.91
N ALA A 69 8.29 10.20 -27.42
CA ALA A 69 8.88 9.56 -26.24
C ALA A 69 8.02 9.81 -25.00
N LEU A 70 7.48 11.03 -24.85
CA LEU A 70 6.52 11.35 -23.79
C LEU A 70 5.22 10.55 -23.92
N GLN A 71 4.68 10.44 -25.13
CA GLN A 71 3.49 9.63 -25.37
C GLN A 71 3.73 8.17 -25.01
N ALA A 72 4.86 7.60 -25.45
CA ALA A 72 5.23 6.21 -25.15
C ALA A 72 5.44 5.97 -23.65
N GLU A 73 6.05 6.90 -22.92
CA GLU A 73 6.20 6.79 -21.46
C GLU A 73 4.85 6.88 -20.74
N ALA A 74 3.95 7.76 -21.19
CA ALA A 74 2.59 7.88 -20.65
C ALA A 74 1.75 6.61 -20.90
N ASP A 75 1.83 6.03 -22.10
CA ASP A 75 1.13 4.79 -22.45
C ASP A 75 1.67 3.60 -21.66
N TRP A 76 2.99 3.52 -21.51
CA TRP A 76 3.64 2.54 -20.64
C TRP A 76 3.14 2.69 -19.19
N LEU A 77 3.13 3.91 -18.64
CA LEU A 77 2.72 4.14 -17.26
C LEU A 77 1.25 3.77 -17.04
N ALA A 78 0.38 4.09 -18.01
CA ALA A 78 -1.01 3.67 -17.97
C ALA A 78 -1.16 2.16 -17.89
N ALA A 79 -0.42 1.42 -18.74
CA ALA A 79 -0.45 -0.04 -18.77
C ALA A 79 0.10 -0.65 -17.48
N MET A 80 1.21 -0.12 -16.94
CA MET A 80 1.80 -0.58 -15.68
C MET A 80 0.85 -0.40 -14.51
N ILE A 81 0.17 0.76 -14.41
CA ILE A 81 -0.80 1.00 -13.35
C ILE A 81 -1.98 0.05 -13.47
N THR A 82 -2.49 -0.20 -14.68
CA THR A 82 -3.55 -1.20 -14.86
C THR A 82 -3.10 -2.60 -14.44
N CYS A 83 -1.90 -3.03 -14.81
CA CYS A 83 -1.35 -4.32 -14.38
C CYS A 83 -1.19 -4.42 -12.86
N TRP A 84 -0.66 -3.37 -12.22
CA TRP A 84 -0.54 -3.34 -10.76
C TRP A 84 -1.91 -3.42 -10.07
N LEU A 85 -2.90 -2.65 -10.54
CA LEU A 85 -4.25 -2.70 -9.99
C LEU A 85 -4.90 -4.09 -10.15
N ASP A 86 -4.78 -4.69 -11.33
CA ASP A 86 -5.31 -6.03 -11.62
C ASP A 86 -4.66 -7.10 -10.74
N GLU A 87 -3.39 -6.95 -10.41
CA GLU A 87 -2.64 -7.85 -9.54
C GLU A 87 -3.00 -7.68 -8.06
N GLU A 88 -3.01 -6.44 -7.58
CA GLU A 88 -3.28 -6.12 -6.17
C GLU A 88 -4.74 -6.43 -5.80
N TRP A 89 -5.67 -6.18 -6.72
CA TRP A 89 -7.11 -6.42 -6.54
C TRP A 89 -7.66 -7.27 -7.68
N ALA A 90 -7.34 -8.57 -7.64
CA ALA A 90 -7.73 -9.57 -8.63
C ALA A 90 -9.24 -9.92 -8.61
N ALA A 91 -10.10 -8.93 -8.83
CA ALA A 91 -11.55 -9.02 -8.92
C ALA A 91 -12.01 -8.67 -10.34
N ALA A 92 -12.71 -9.59 -11.00
CA ALA A 92 -13.07 -9.45 -12.41
C ALA A 92 -13.95 -8.22 -12.69
N GLU A 93 -14.79 -7.85 -11.72
CA GLU A 93 -15.65 -6.67 -11.75
C GLU A 93 -14.87 -5.34 -11.74
N LEU A 94 -13.61 -5.34 -11.29
CA LEU A 94 -12.78 -4.13 -11.20
C LEU A 94 -11.92 -3.87 -12.44
N LEU A 95 -11.72 -4.87 -13.32
CA LEU A 95 -10.82 -4.77 -14.48
C LEU A 95 -11.11 -3.55 -15.37
N GLN A 96 -12.39 -3.23 -15.58
CA GLN A 96 -12.80 -2.05 -16.37
C GLN A 96 -12.49 -0.73 -15.64
N VAL A 97 -12.62 -0.69 -14.31
CA VAL A 97 -12.28 0.49 -13.51
C VAL A 97 -10.77 0.68 -13.47
N HIS A 98 -9.99 -0.40 -13.35
CA HIS A 98 -8.54 -0.38 -13.38
C HIS A 98 -7.98 0.13 -14.72
N ALA A 99 -8.55 -0.30 -15.84
CA ALA A 99 -8.18 0.19 -17.16
C ALA A 99 -8.44 1.70 -17.30
N LYS A 100 -9.59 2.19 -16.82
CA LYS A 100 -9.92 3.62 -16.82
C LYS A 100 -8.97 4.43 -15.94
N LEU A 101 -8.64 3.92 -14.76
CA LEU A 101 -7.74 4.58 -13.82
C LEU A 101 -6.29 4.62 -14.34
N GLY A 102 -5.81 3.54 -14.96
CA GLY A 102 -4.53 3.51 -15.65
C GLY A 102 -4.47 4.54 -16.78
N SER A 103 -5.49 4.56 -17.66
CA SER A 103 -5.59 5.56 -18.73
C SER A 103 -5.61 7.00 -18.19
N ALA A 104 -6.41 7.27 -17.15
CA ALA A 104 -6.45 8.58 -16.50
C ALA A 104 -5.08 8.99 -15.95
N THR A 105 -4.34 8.04 -15.37
CA THR A 105 -2.98 8.27 -14.84
C THR A 105 -2.00 8.64 -15.94
N GLY A 106 -1.97 7.90 -17.05
CA GLY A 106 -1.12 8.24 -18.21
C GLY A 106 -1.46 9.62 -18.81
N HIS A 107 -2.75 9.95 -18.91
CA HIS A 107 -3.19 11.27 -19.39
C HIS A 107 -2.78 12.40 -18.45
N ALA A 108 -2.96 12.24 -17.14
CA ALA A 108 -2.53 13.21 -16.13
C ALA A 108 -1.02 13.41 -16.18
N TYR A 109 -0.25 12.31 -16.19
CA TYR A 109 1.20 12.33 -16.31
C TYR A 109 1.68 13.13 -17.52
N ARG A 110 1.15 12.82 -18.72
CA ARG A 110 1.50 13.53 -19.95
C ARG A 110 1.25 15.03 -19.84
N ARG A 111 0.08 15.42 -19.30
CA ARG A 111 -0.29 16.84 -19.13
C ARG A 111 0.62 17.57 -18.14
N LEU A 112 1.06 16.91 -17.08
CA LEU A 112 1.98 17.49 -16.10
C LEU A 112 3.38 17.67 -16.71
N ARG A 113 3.91 16.63 -17.36
CA ARG A 113 5.23 16.67 -18.00
C ARG A 113 5.33 17.67 -19.16
N GLN A 114 4.21 18.00 -19.81
CA GLN A 114 4.15 19.04 -20.85
C GLN A 114 4.33 20.47 -20.29
N LYS A 115 3.97 20.70 -19.03
CA LYS A 115 4.03 22.04 -18.41
C LYS A 115 5.45 22.37 -17.94
N GLU A 116 6.17 21.39 -17.41
CA GLU A 116 7.48 21.59 -16.80
C GLU A 116 8.47 20.48 -17.20
N ALA A 117 9.61 20.90 -17.74
CA ALA A 117 10.71 19.99 -18.05
C ALA A 117 11.57 19.77 -16.79
N GLY A 118 11.75 18.51 -16.37
CA GLY A 118 12.60 18.15 -15.22
C GLY A 118 11.90 18.30 -13.86
N MET A 119 10.65 17.82 -13.77
CA MET A 119 9.86 17.81 -12.54
C MET A 119 10.48 16.89 -11.47
N ASP A 120 10.47 17.35 -10.22
CA ASP A 120 10.80 16.53 -9.06
C ASP A 120 9.74 15.43 -8.86
N MET A 121 10.16 14.26 -8.40
CA MET A 121 9.26 13.13 -8.18
C MET A 121 8.20 13.43 -7.11
N GLY A 122 8.53 14.20 -6.08
CA GLY A 122 7.58 14.64 -5.05
C GLY A 122 6.51 15.56 -5.63
N ASP A 123 6.92 16.55 -6.43
CA ASP A 123 6.00 17.41 -7.16
C ASP A 123 5.11 16.62 -8.12
N LEU A 124 5.66 15.58 -8.77
CA LEU A 124 4.89 14.70 -9.63
C LEU A 124 3.82 13.92 -8.84
N VAL A 125 4.14 13.40 -7.64
CA VAL A 125 3.14 12.72 -6.79
C VAL A 125 1.97 13.67 -6.49
N LEU A 126 2.28 14.90 -6.06
CA LEU A 126 1.24 15.87 -5.71
C LEU A 126 0.43 16.32 -6.93
N GLY A 127 1.10 16.55 -8.07
CA GLY A 127 0.46 16.92 -9.33
C GLY A 127 -0.49 15.82 -9.84
N LEU A 128 -0.03 14.56 -9.82
CA LEU A 128 -0.86 13.41 -10.20
C LEU A 128 -2.04 13.24 -9.26
N ALA A 129 -1.83 13.33 -7.95
CA ALA A 129 -2.89 13.16 -6.96
C ALA A 129 -3.98 14.22 -7.16
N ASN A 130 -3.59 15.44 -7.51
CA ASN A 130 -4.53 16.52 -7.81
C ASN A 130 -5.31 16.29 -9.11
N GLU A 131 -4.65 15.90 -10.21
CA GLU A 131 -5.33 15.61 -11.50
C GLU A 131 -6.25 14.38 -11.41
N LEU A 132 -5.93 13.41 -10.54
CA LEU A 132 -6.70 12.18 -10.36
C LEU A 132 -7.81 12.28 -9.31
N MET A 133 -7.81 13.33 -8.47
CA MET A 133 -8.80 13.54 -7.41
C MET A 133 -10.27 13.44 -7.85
N PRO A 134 -10.67 13.89 -9.06
CA PRO A 134 -12.05 13.80 -9.52
C PRO A 134 -12.53 12.38 -9.91
N PHE A 135 -11.63 11.38 -9.97
CA PHE A 135 -12.00 10.02 -10.32
C PHE A 135 -12.91 9.38 -9.26
N ASP A 136 -13.88 8.56 -9.67
CA ASP A 136 -14.74 7.85 -8.73
C ASP A 136 -14.04 6.61 -8.18
N TYR A 137 -13.55 6.71 -6.94
CA TYR A 137 -12.87 5.63 -6.23
C TYR A 137 -13.83 4.75 -5.42
N THR A 138 -15.13 5.06 -5.35
CA THR A 138 -16.13 4.28 -4.59
C THR A 138 -16.05 2.76 -4.83
N PRO A 139 -15.92 2.27 -6.08
CA PRO A 139 -15.82 0.83 -6.33
C PRO A 139 -14.42 0.25 -6.07
N THR A 140 -13.42 1.07 -5.72
CA THR A 140 -12.01 0.68 -5.64
C THR A 140 -11.52 0.65 -4.19
N PHE A 141 -10.46 -0.11 -3.93
CA PHE A 141 -9.80 -0.17 -2.62
C PHE A 141 -8.61 0.78 -2.52
N THR A 142 -8.59 1.85 -3.32
CA THR A 142 -7.46 2.77 -3.49
C THR A 142 -7.92 4.22 -3.56
N CYS A 143 -6.98 5.15 -3.68
CA CYS A 143 -7.26 6.58 -3.81
C CYS A 143 -6.22 7.27 -4.70
N ALA A 144 -6.50 8.51 -5.10
CA ALA A 144 -5.61 9.29 -5.97
C ALA A 144 -4.15 9.33 -5.47
N PHE A 145 -3.93 9.45 -4.17
CA PHE A 145 -2.58 9.48 -3.60
C PHE A 145 -1.85 8.14 -3.71
N SER A 146 -2.55 7.02 -3.46
CA SER A 146 -1.98 5.68 -3.63
C SER A 146 -1.57 5.40 -5.07
N ILE A 147 -2.41 5.78 -6.05
CA ILE A 147 -2.08 5.65 -7.48
C ILE A 147 -0.86 6.51 -7.83
N SER A 148 -0.82 7.74 -7.33
CA SER A 148 0.26 8.69 -7.63
C SER A 148 1.60 8.24 -7.07
N ASN A 149 1.63 7.73 -5.84
CA ASN A 149 2.84 7.14 -5.26
C ASN A 149 3.32 5.94 -6.07
N LYS A 150 2.41 5.02 -6.43
CA LYS A 150 2.81 3.85 -7.21
C LYS A 150 3.32 4.23 -8.60
N ALA A 151 2.69 5.22 -9.25
CA ALA A 151 3.13 5.72 -10.55
C ALA A 151 4.57 6.26 -10.48
N VAL A 152 4.88 7.04 -9.45
CA VAL A 152 6.21 7.59 -9.23
C VAL A 152 7.22 6.50 -8.86
N GLU A 153 6.85 5.53 -8.02
CA GLU A 153 7.68 4.35 -7.71
C GLU A 153 8.07 3.60 -8.99
N LEU A 154 7.12 3.32 -9.88
CA LEU A 154 7.37 2.65 -11.16
C LEU A 154 8.31 3.47 -12.07
N LEU A 155 8.14 4.79 -12.12
CA LEU A 155 9.02 5.69 -12.88
C LEU A 155 10.45 5.75 -12.31
N MET A 156 10.58 5.73 -10.98
CA MET A 156 11.87 5.68 -10.30
C MET A 156 12.59 4.36 -10.59
N MET A 157 11.88 3.24 -10.44
CA MET A 157 12.41 1.91 -10.74
C MET A 157 12.84 1.77 -12.21
N ARG A 158 12.03 2.30 -13.14
CA ARG A 158 12.37 2.30 -14.57
C ARG A 158 13.66 3.05 -14.87
N GLN A 159 13.94 4.12 -14.13
CA GLN A 159 15.18 4.89 -14.23
C GLN A 159 16.37 4.28 -13.47
N GLY A 160 16.15 3.12 -12.81
CA GLY A 160 17.19 2.45 -12.02
C GLY A 160 17.46 3.11 -10.67
N LEU A 161 16.53 3.95 -10.18
CA LEU A 161 16.61 4.49 -8.83
C LEU A 161 16.15 3.45 -7.81
N ASP A 162 16.85 3.37 -6.68
CA ASP A 162 16.45 2.53 -5.57
C ASP A 162 15.24 3.16 -4.85
N VAL A 163 14.22 2.35 -4.58
CA VAL A 163 13.00 2.77 -3.90
C VAL A 163 12.92 2.05 -2.56
N CYS A 164 12.80 2.82 -1.48
CA CYS A 164 12.69 2.27 -0.14
C CYS A 164 11.36 1.55 0.05
N CYS A 165 11.31 0.65 1.05
CA CYS A 165 10.10 -0.08 1.43
C CYS A 165 9.55 -1.02 0.33
N THR A 166 10.37 -1.41 -0.63
CA THR A 166 10.02 -2.40 -1.67
C THR A 166 10.22 -3.83 -1.16
N SER A 167 9.28 -4.71 -1.48
CA SER A 167 9.44 -6.16 -1.32
C SER A 167 10.21 -6.77 -2.50
N GLU A 168 10.64 -8.03 -2.37
CA GLU A 168 11.25 -8.75 -3.50
C GLU A 168 10.30 -8.88 -4.71
N SER A 169 8.99 -8.96 -4.48
CA SER A 169 7.98 -8.93 -5.55
C SER A 169 7.87 -7.58 -6.24
N ASP A 170 8.10 -6.47 -5.53
CA ASP A 170 8.09 -5.12 -6.11
C ASP A 170 9.28 -4.91 -7.03
N ARG A 171 10.47 -5.40 -6.64
CA ARG A 171 11.70 -5.29 -7.43
C ARG A 171 11.59 -5.89 -8.83
N THR A 172 10.72 -6.88 -8.99
CA THR A 172 10.47 -7.55 -10.28
C THR A 172 9.18 -7.10 -10.96
N ALA A 173 8.45 -6.14 -10.39
CA ALA A 173 7.12 -5.74 -10.85
C ALA A 173 7.10 -5.33 -12.33
N ILE A 174 8.02 -4.46 -12.78
CA ILE A 174 8.10 -4.02 -14.18
C ILE A 174 8.22 -5.22 -15.13
N GLN A 175 9.18 -6.12 -14.89
CA GLN A 175 9.38 -7.29 -15.73
C GLN A 175 8.15 -8.21 -15.75
N ARG A 176 7.50 -8.40 -14.60
CA ARG A 176 6.29 -9.21 -14.50
C ARG A 176 5.13 -8.58 -15.28
N TYR A 177 4.92 -7.29 -15.15
CA TYR A 177 3.86 -6.57 -15.87
C TYR A 177 4.11 -6.55 -17.38
N GLU A 178 5.35 -6.34 -17.83
CA GLU A 178 5.71 -6.44 -19.25
C GLU A 178 5.43 -7.85 -19.80
N THR A 179 5.72 -8.89 -19.02
CA THR A 179 5.39 -10.28 -19.39
C THR A 179 3.88 -10.49 -19.49
N GLN A 180 3.10 -9.95 -18.55
CA GLN A 180 1.63 -10.03 -18.59
C GLN A 180 1.05 -9.31 -19.82
N LEU A 181 1.57 -8.13 -20.16
CA LEU A 181 1.13 -7.38 -21.34
C LEU A 181 1.45 -8.14 -22.63
N ALA A 182 2.68 -8.66 -22.76
CA ALA A 182 3.07 -9.47 -23.91
C ALA A 182 2.19 -10.72 -24.07
N ALA A 183 1.78 -11.35 -22.96
CA ALA A 183 0.86 -12.48 -23.01
C ALA A 183 -0.57 -12.07 -23.44
N LYS A 184 -1.06 -10.90 -22.99
CA LYS A 184 -2.38 -10.38 -23.39
C LYS A 184 -2.44 -10.06 -24.90
N ASP A 185 -1.35 -9.55 -25.47
CA ASP A 185 -1.29 -9.22 -26.90
C ASP A 185 -1.29 -10.46 -27.82
N GLN A 186 -0.77 -11.60 -27.36
CA GLN A 186 -0.75 -12.86 -28.13
C GLN A 186 -2.13 -13.54 -28.24
N VAL A 187 -3.07 -13.18 -27.37
CA VAL A 187 -4.41 -13.78 -27.31
C VAL A 187 -5.41 -13.02 -28.18
N LYS A 188 -5.04 -11.83 -28.68
CA LYS A 188 -5.89 -10.92 -29.46
C LYS A 188 -5.80 -11.16 -30.96
#